data_AF-A0A957VUI3-F1
#
_entry.id   AF-A0A957VUI3-F1
#
_cell.length_a   1.000
_cell.length_b   1.000
_cell.length_c   1.000
_cell.angle_alpha   90.00
_cell.angle_beta   90.00
_cell.angle_gamma   90.00
#
_symmetry.space_group_name_H-M   'P 1'
#
loop_
_entity.id
_entity.type
_entity.pdbx_description
1 polymer ?
#
loop_
_entity_poly.entity_id
_entity_poly.type
_entity_poly.pdbx_seq_one_letter_code
_entity_poly.pdbx_strand_id
1 'polypeptide(L)'
;MTETYPPTLYEWAGGMPAFERLTDILYTRVEAEPLLAPLFANASPEHRKYVAQFIAEVFGGPKSYSETKGGHPTMISRHLGKQLT
;
A
#
# COMPACT_ATOMS: atom_id res chain seq x y z
N MET A 1 14.66 33.56 7.43
CA MET A 1 14.90 32.28 8.13
C MET A 1 14.17 31.21 7.34
N THR A 2 14.88 30.26 6.75
CA THR A 2 14.25 29.13 6.06
C THR A 2 13.76 28.16 7.13
N GLU A 3 12.45 27.98 7.22
CA GLU A 3 11.84 27.06 8.17
C GLU A 3 12.12 25.62 7.68
N THR A 4 12.91 24.87 8.45
CA THR A 4 13.19 23.45 8.16
C THR A 4 12.13 22.61 8.86
N TYR A 5 11.15 22.13 8.10
CA TYR A 5 10.18 21.16 8.60
C TYR A 5 10.85 19.79 8.77
N PRO A 6 10.43 19.00 9.78
CA PRO A 6 10.87 17.61 9.87
C PRO A 6 10.44 16.84 8.62
N PRO A 7 11.25 15.88 8.13
CA PRO A 7 10.86 15.05 7.01
C PRO A 7 9.56 14.27 7.31
N THR A 8 8.79 13.98 6.26
CA THR A 8 7.63 13.09 6.31
C THR A 8 8.02 11.67 6.71
N LEU A 9 7.05 10.86 7.17
CA LEU A 9 7.31 9.45 7.46
C LEU A 9 7.75 8.68 6.21
N TYR A 10 7.24 9.07 5.04
CA TYR A 10 7.67 8.55 3.74
C TYR A 10 9.17 8.79 3.50
N GLU A 11 9.67 10.01 3.77
CA GLU A 11 11.08 10.34 3.64
C GLU A 11 11.94 9.60 4.66
N TRP A 12 11.52 9.58 5.92
CA TRP A 12 12.19 8.81 6.99
C TRP A 12 12.28 7.31 6.67
N ALA A 13 11.25 6.73 6.05
CA ALA A 13 11.22 5.33 5.66
C ALA A 13 12.15 5.00 4.48
N GLY A 14 12.65 5.99 3.74
CA GLY A 14 13.49 5.80 2.54
C GLY A 14 12.71 5.84 1.22
N GLY A 15 11.54 6.49 1.21
CA GLY A 15 10.73 6.73 0.03
C GLY A 15 10.07 5.49 -0.58
N MET A 16 9.55 5.61 -1.81
CA MET A 16 8.80 4.57 -2.51
C MET A 16 9.52 3.21 -2.56
N PRO A 17 10.85 3.15 -2.81
CA PRO A 17 11.55 1.87 -2.83
C PRO A 17 11.41 1.08 -1.51
N ALA A 18 11.28 1.76 -0.36
CA ALA A 18 11.06 1.09 0.92
C ALA A 18 9.67 0.45 1.01
N PHE A 19 8.63 1.14 0.54
CA PHE A 19 7.26 0.62 0.51
C PHE A 19 7.09 -0.50 -0.51
N GLU A 20 7.74 -0.41 -1.68
CA GLU A 20 7.74 -1.49 -2.67
C GLU A 20 8.40 -2.76 -2.11
N ARG A 21 9.56 -2.63 -1.43
CA ARG A 21 10.19 -3.77 -0.75
C ARG A 21 9.31 -4.32 0.37
N LEU A 22 8.70 -3.45 1.16
CA LEU A 22 7.80 -3.84 2.25
C LEU A 22 6.63 -4.68 1.71
N THR A 23 5.94 -4.21 0.67
CA THR A 23 4.78 -4.93 0.14
C THR A 23 5.19 -6.18 -0.60
N ASP A 24 6.32 -6.21 -1.29
CA ASP A 24 6.84 -7.43 -1.90
C ASP A 24 7.08 -8.54 -0.87
N ILE A 25 7.75 -8.17 0.23
CA ILE A 25 8.03 -9.07 1.35
C ILE A 25 6.74 -9.49 2.07
N LEU A 26 5.77 -8.59 2.23
CA LEU A 26 4.47 -8.88 2.84
C LEU A 26 3.70 -9.89 1.99
N TYR A 27 3.52 -9.63 0.70
CA TYR A 27 2.70 -10.47 -0.16
C TYR A 27 3.33 -11.82 -0.46
N THR A 28 4.67 -11.89 -0.49
CA THR A 28 5.38 -13.18 -0.52
C THR A 28 5.00 -14.06 0.69
N ARG A 29 4.80 -13.47 1.87
CA ARG A 29 4.32 -14.22 3.05
C ARG A 29 2.83 -14.52 3.01
N VAL A 30 2.01 -13.59 2.54
CA VAL A 30 0.56 -13.77 2.39
C VAL A 30 0.25 -14.94 1.44
N GLU A 31 0.95 -15.02 0.31
CA GLU A 31 0.77 -16.09 -0.68
C GLU A 31 1.25 -17.46 -0.19
N ALA A 32 2.18 -17.49 0.77
CA ALA A 32 2.65 -18.72 1.39
C ALA A 32 1.76 -19.20 2.55
N GLU A 33 0.84 -18.37 3.03
CA GLU A 33 0.02 -18.67 4.21
C GLU A 33 -1.30 -19.35 3.78
N PRO A 34 -1.61 -20.58 4.25
CA PRO A 34 -2.76 -21.36 3.76
C PRO A 34 -4.14 -20.72 3.94
N LEU A 35 -4.35 -19.92 4.99
CA LEU A 35 -5.61 -19.23 5.24
C LEU A 35 -5.77 -18.00 4.33
N LEU A 36 -4.67 -17.28 4.06
CA LEU A 36 -4.70 -16.06 3.27
C LEU A 36 -4.58 -16.31 1.77
N ALA A 37 -3.77 -17.27 1.33
CA ALA A 37 -3.48 -17.50 -0.08
C ALA A 37 -4.75 -17.64 -0.96
N PRO A 38 -5.82 -18.37 -0.56
CA PRO A 38 -7.05 -18.46 -1.36
C PRO A 38 -7.76 -17.10 -1.55
N LEU A 39 -7.62 -16.16 -0.60
CA LEU A 39 -8.24 -14.83 -0.68
C LEU A 39 -7.55 -13.94 -1.73
N PHE A 40 -6.26 -14.19 -1.99
CA PHE A 40 -5.45 -13.41 -2.92
C PHE A 40 -5.16 -14.11 -4.26
N ALA A 41 -5.63 -15.35 -4.44
CA ALA A 41 -5.37 -16.15 -5.65
C ALA A 41 -5.80 -15.47 -6.97
N ASN A 42 -6.76 -14.56 -6.91
CA ASN A 42 -7.25 -13.79 -8.07
C ASN A 42 -6.85 -12.30 -8.02
N ALA A 43 -5.90 -11.91 -7.16
CA ALA A 43 -5.37 -10.56 -7.15
C ALA A 43 -4.64 -10.27 -8.46
N SER A 44 -4.72 -9.01 -8.96
CA SER A 44 -3.98 -8.66 -10.17
C SER A 44 -2.47 -8.64 -9.87
N PRO A 45 -1.61 -8.87 -10.89
CA PRO A 45 -0.16 -8.80 -10.73
C PRO A 45 0.34 -7.46 -10.13
N GLU A 46 -0.41 -6.38 -10.34
CA GLU A 46 -0.10 -5.04 -9.85
C GLU A 46 -0.60 -4.77 -8.43
N HIS A 47 -1.27 -5.73 -7.77
CA HIS A 47 -1.85 -5.53 -6.45
C HIS A 47 -0.82 -5.03 -5.42
N ARG A 48 0.37 -5.65 -5.37
CA ARG A 48 1.48 -5.26 -4.47
C ARG A 48 1.91 -3.81 -4.68
N LYS A 49 1.96 -3.36 -5.94
CA LYS A 49 2.32 -1.99 -6.32
C LYS A 49 1.25 -1.00 -5.87
N TYR A 50 -0.03 -1.31 -6.07
CA TYR A 50 -1.11 -0.41 -5.65
C TYR A 50 -1.18 -0.26 -4.14
N VAL A 51 -0.90 -1.34 -3.39
CA VAL A 51 -0.80 -1.25 -1.92
C VAL A 51 0.41 -0.44 -1.48
N ALA A 52 1.57 -0.57 -2.15
CA ALA A 52 2.73 0.26 -1.86
C ALA A 52 2.42 1.75 -2.07
N GLN A 53 1.77 2.09 -3.18
CA GLN A 53 1.35 3.47 -3.49
C GLN A 53 0.38 4.02 -2.44
N PHE A 54 -0.60 3.22 -2.01
CA PHE A 54 -1.56 3.64 -1.00
C PHE A 54 -0.88 3.91 0.35
N ILE A 55 -0.04 3.00 0.84
CA ILE A 55 0.65 3.15 2.14
C ILE A 55 1.65 4.32 2.06
N ALA A 56 2.40 4.44 0.97
CA ALA A 56 3.34 5.55 0.77
C ALA A 56 2.62 6.91 0.81
N GLU A 57 1.45 7.02 0.18
CA GLU A 57 0.63 8.23 0.20
C GLU A 57 0.15 8.58 1.62
N VAL A 58 -0.33 7.58 2.38
CA VAL A 58 -0.71 7.76 3.80
C VAL A 58 0.46 8.28 4.64
N PHE A 59 1.68 7.87 4.32
CA PHE A 59 2.91 8.28 5.03
C PHE A 59 3.45 9.65 4.59
N GLY A 60 2.71 10.38 3.74
CA GLY A 60 3.09 11.71 3.25
C GLY A 60 3.86 11.69 1.93
N GLY A 61 3.89 10.56 1.22
CA GLY A 61 4.47 10.42 -0.10
C GLY A 61 3.57 10.94 -1.23
N PRO A 62 3.95 10.68 -2.51
CA PRO A 62 3.20 11.13 -3.68
C PRO A 62 1.74 10.62 -3.72
N LYS A 63 0.82 11.40 -4.27
CA LYS A 63 -0.62 11.09 -4.37
C LYS A 63 -0.99 10.10 -5.48
N SER A 64 -0.05 9.23 -5.87
CA SER A 64 -0.20 8.37 -7.05
C SER A 64 -1.37 7.40 -6.93
N TYR A 65 -1.70 6.92 -5.72
CA TYR A 65 -2.84 6.02 -5.54
C TYR A 65 -4.16 6.77 -5.67
N SER A 66 -4.30 7.93 -5.03
CA SER A 66 -5.51 8.75 -5.16
C SER A 66 -5.74 9.19 -6.60
N GLU A 67 -4.71 9.64 -7.30
CA GLU A 67 -4.79 10.12 -8.68
C GLU A 67 -5.15 9.01 -9.67
N THR A 68 -4.63 7.79 -9.49
CA THR A 68 -4.79 6.71 -10.48
C THR A 68 -5.82 5.65 -10.09
N LYS A 69 -6.19 5.55 -8.82
CA LYS A 69 -7.10 4.52 -8.27
C LYS A 69 -8.30 5.09 -7.52
N GLY A 70 -8.40 6.41 -7.32
CA GLY A 70 -9.55 7.04 -6.65
C GLY A 70 -9.48 7.03 -5.12
N GLY A 71 -8.32 6.71 -4.54
CA GLY A 71 -8.01 7.00 -3.14
C GLY A 71 -8.72 6.11 -2.13
N HIS A 72 -8.86 6.62 -0.90
CA HIS A 72 -9.47 5.92 0.23
C HIS A 72 -10.85 5.30 -0.08
N PRO A 73 -11.78 5.99 -0.77
CA PRO A 73 -13.08 5.40 -1.12
C PRO A 73 -12.97 4.11 -1.95
N THR A 74 -12.06 4.08 -2.94
CA THR A 74 -11.81 2.86 -3.73
C THR A 74 -11.18 1.77 -2.88
N MET A 75 -10.26 2.12 -1.97
CA MET A 75 -9.69 1.13 -1.05
C MET A 75 -10.81 0.47 -0.24
N ILE A 76 -11.69 1.25 0.39
CA ILE A 76 -12.79 0.73 1.19
C ILE A 76 -13.71 -0.16 0.35
N SER A 77 -14.12 0.28 -0.84
CA SER A 77 -15.03 -0.50 -1.69
C SER A 77 -14.47 -1.87 -2.09
N ARG A 78 -13.14 -2.01 -2.21
CA ARG A 78 -12.47 -3.29 -2.48
C ARG A 78 -12.50 -4.27 -1.30
N HIS A 79 -12.71 -3.76 -0.08
CA HIS A 79 -12.73 -4.56 1.15
C HIS A 79 -14.15 -4.78 1.69
N LEU A 80 -15.15 -4.05 1.19
CA LEU A 80 -16.55 -4.27 1.56
C LEU A 80 -17.03 -5.68 1.20
N GLY A 81 -17.80 -6.30 2.10
CA GLY A 81 -18.37 -7.63 1.91
C GLY A 81 -17.37 -8.80 2.03
N LYS A 82 -16.11 -8.53 2.42
CA LYS A 82 -15.08 -9.56 2.61
C LYS A 82 -15.09 -10.23 3.99
N GLN A 83 -16.04 -9.86 4.86
CA GLN A 83 -16.20 -10.42 6.21
C GLN A 83 -14.90 -10.35 7.05
N LEU A 84 -14.17 -9.23 6.92
CA LEU A 84 -12.99 -8.95 7.73
C LEU A 84 -13.45 -8.61 9.16
N THR A 85 -12.94 -9.34 10.16
CA THR A 85 -13.28 -9.19 11.59
C THR A 85 -12.04 -9.00 12.42
#